data_AF-A0A5M6DHK3-F1
#
_entry.id   AF-A0A5M6DHK3-F1
#
_cell.length_a   1.000
_cell.length_b   1.000
_cell.length_c   1.000
_cell.angle_alpha   90.00
_cell.angle_beta   90.00
_cell.angle_gamma   90.00
#
_symmetry.space_group_name_H-M   'P 1'
#
loop_
_entity.id
_entity.type
_entity.pdbx_description
1 polymer ?
#
loop_
_entity_poly.entity_id
_entity_poly.type
_entity_poly.pdbx_seq_one_letter_code
_entity_poly.pdbx_strand_id
1 'polypeptide(L)'
;MSKIKICPRCDRAKARDEFVNIYGHANPRGKYCRSCFDERELEHVRELMDGRDFCLYCGKRILRYCEWNADGRSTRTFIHRDHMDPVSGGGHDEYGVVDLETGTLSEDDRNLVYCCAECNLKKGEMPFLKWLERLAPEFQKLARRVYAEKHDGKQPEQFVPGEDIVIVIRIDNDD
;
A
#
# COMPACT_ATOMS: atom_id res chain seq x y z
N MET A 1 -2.20 -38.65 -20.16
CA MET A 1 -0.89 -38.04 -20.50
C MET A 1 -0.90 -36.58 -20.05
N SER A 2 -0.13 -36.23 -19.02
CA SER A 2 0.07 -34.83 -18.61
C SER A 2 0.79 -34.10 -19.74
N LYS A 3 0.04 -33.31 -20.51
CA LYS A 3 0.63 -32.52 -21.60
C LYS A 3 1.54 -31.47 -20.95
N ILE A 4 2.83 -31.57 -21.20
CA ILE A 4 3.84 -30.60 -20.76
C ILE A 4 3.57 -29.25 -21.47
N LYS A 5 3.91 -28.15 -20.82
CA LYS A 5 3.87 -26.79 -21.39
C LYS A 5 5.10 -25.99 -20.94
N ILE A 6 5.63 -25.16 -21.83
CA ILE A 6 6.77 -24.28 -21.52
C ILE A 6 6.25 -22.96 -20.97
N CYS A 7 6.79 -22.51 -19.83
CA CYS A 7 6.45 -21.20 -19.26
C CYS A 7 7.25 -20.11 -19.98
N PRO A 8 6.62 -19.06 -20.53
CA PRO A 8 7.31 -18.03 -21.31
C PRO A 8 8.12 -17.03 -20.46
N ARG A 9 8.11 -17.17 -19.12
CA ARG A 9 8.88 -16.31 -18.21
C ARG A 9 10.18 -16.95 -17.76
N CYS A 10 10.17 -18.24 -17.46
CA CYS A 10 11.36 -18.96 -16.99
C CYS A 10 11.89 -19.99 -17.99
N ASP A 11 11.24 -20.14 -19.14
CA ASP A 11 11.55 -21.09 -20.22
C ASP A 11 11.64 -22.56 -19.81
N ARG A 12 11.09 -22.90 -18.63
CA ARG A 12 11.06 -24.28 -18.13
C ARG A 12 9.81 -25.01 -18.62
N ALA A 13 10.00 -26.28 -19.01
CA ALA A 13 8.94 -27.22 -19.28
C ALA A 13 8.30 -27.70 -17.96
N LYS A 14 7.00 -27.48 -17.79
CA LYS A 14 6.23 -27.77 -16.58
C LYS A 14 4.97 -28.57 -16.90
N ALA A 15 4.39 -29.22 -15.90
CA ALA A 15 3.09 -29.86 -16.06
C ALA A 15 2.01 -28.79 -16.28
N ARG A 16 0.97 -29.08 -17.08
CA ARG A 16 -0.07 -28.09 -17.41
C ARG A 16 -0.87 -27.61 -16.19
N ASP A 17 -1.03 -28.45 -15.18
CA ASP A 17 -1.68 -28.11 -13.90
C ASP A 17 -0.85 -27.16 -13.03
N GLU A 18 0.44 -26.98 -13.31
CA GLU A 18 1.26 -25.93 -12.69
C GLU A 18 0.98 -24.53 -13.25
N PHE A 19 0.19 -24.39 -14.30
CA PHE A 19 -0.14 -23.08 -14.90
C PHE A 19 -1.36 -22.44 -14.25
N VAL A 20 -1.37 -21.11 -14.25
CA VAL A 20 -2.38 -20.32 -13.53
C VAL A 20 -2.99 -19.24 -14.41
N ASN A 21 -4.25 -18.87 -14.12
CA ASN A 21 -4.88 -17.72 -14.73
C ASN A 21 -4.31 -16.41 -14.16
N ILE A 22 -4.84 -15.27 -14.61
CA ILE A 22 -4.39 -13.93 -14.18
C ILE A 22 -4.66 -13.63 -12.69
N TYR A 23 -5.43 -14.48 -12.01
CA TYR A 23 -5.81 -14.36 -10.60
C TYR A 23 -5.09 -15.40 -9.72
N GLY A 24 -4.19 -16.20 -10.30
CA GLY A 24 -3.50 -17.27 -9.58
C GLY A 24 -4.33 -18.54 -9.37
N HIS A 25 -5.45 -18.76 -10.05
CA HIS A 25 -6.16 -20.04 -9.97
C HIS A 25 -5.60 -21.03 -10.98
N ALA A 26 -5.58 -22.32 -10.64
CA ALA A 26 -5.08 -23.37 -11.51
C ALA A 26 -5.83 -23.34 -12.86
N ASN A 27 -5.08 -23.23 -13.95
CA ASN A 27 -5.64 -23.17 -15.29
C ASN A 27 -4.62 -23.72 -16.30
N PRO A 28 -4.89 -24.89 -16.92
CA PRO A 28 -4.04 -25.48 -17.95
C PRO A 28 -3.78 -24.60 -19.18
N ARG A 29 -4.64 -23.61 -19.42
CA ARG A 29 -4.50 -22.60 -20.49
C ARG A 29 -3.80 -21.32 -20.03
N GLY A 30 -3.55 -21.18 -18.72
CA GLY A 30 -2.93 -20.03 -18.08
C GLY A 30 -1.54 -19.69 -18.65
N LYS A 31 -1.18 -18.41 -18.70
CA LYS A 31 0.04 -17.95 -19.42
C LYS A 31 1.33 -18.38 -18.71
N TYR A 32 1.39 -18.19 -17.39
CA TYR A 32 2.58 -18.41 -16.58
C TYR A 32 2.40 -19.62 -15.66
N CYS A 33 3.52 -20.28 -15.30
CA CYS A 33 3.50 -21.24 -14.20
C CYS A 33 3.32 -20.53 -12.86
N ARG A 34 2.89 -21.29 -11.85
CA ARG A 34 2.65 -20.86 -10.47
C ARG A 34 3.80 -20.02 -9.90
N SER A 35 5.02 -20.54 -9.94
CA SER A 35 6.18 -19.86 -9.34
C SER A 35 6.45 -18.49 -9.99
N CYS A 36 6.39 -18.42 -11.32
CA CYS A 36 6.58 -17.19 -12.08
C CYS A 36 5.46 -16.16 -11.87
N PHE A 37 4.25 -16.63 -11.55
CA PHE A 37 3.14 -15.78 -11.14
C PHE A 37 3.39 -15.22 -9.74
N ASP A 38 3.76 -16.07 -8.76
CA ASP A 38 4.03 -15.65 -7.39
C ASP A 38 5.22 -14.68 -7.32
N GLU A 39 6.26 -14.88 -8.12
CA GLU A 39 7.38 -13.92 -8.27
C GLU A 39 6.90 -12.56 -8.78
N ARG A 40 5.95 -12.54 -9.73
CA ARG A 40 5.37 -11.29 -10.24
C ARG A 40 4.57 -10.55 -9.19
N GLU A 41 3.79 -11.28 -8.40
CA GLU A 41 3.01 -10.71 -7.31
C GLU A 41 3.96 -10.09 -6.27
N LEU A 42 5.07 -10.75 -5.96
CA LEU A 42 6.07 -10.22 -5.04
C LEU A 42 6.79 -8.98 -5.60
N GLU A 43 7.10 -8.96 -6.90
CA GLU A 43 7.63 -7.76 -7.57
C GLU A 43 6.66 -6.59 -7.46
N HIS A 44 5.38 -6.82 -7.75
CA HIS A 44 4.36 -5.80 -7.63
C HIS A 44 4.19 -5.29 -6.18
N VAL A 45 4.27 -6.18 -5.19
CA VAL A 45 4.30 -5.77 -3.78
C VAL A 45 5.50 -4.88 -3.49
N ARG A 46 6.69 -5.23 -4.00
CA ARG A 46 7.89 -4.42 -3.80
C ARG A 46 7.78 -3.06 -4.47
N GLU A 47 7.22 -2.98 -5.67
CA GLU A 47 6.93 -1.71 -6.33
C GLU A 47 6.02 -0.82 -5.47
N LEU A 48 4.93 -1.36 -4.94
CA LEU A 48 4.01 -0.62 -4.08
C LEU A 48 4.64 -0.21 -2.74
N MET A 49 5.51 -1.05 -2.16
CA MET A 49 6.05 -0.84 -0.81
C MET A 49 7.45 -0.23 -0.80
N ASP A 50 7.79 0.56 -1.81
CA ASP A 50 9.07 1.28 -1.94
C ASP A 50 10.28 0.33 -1.86
N GLY A 51 10.24 -0.75 -2.64
CA GLY A 51 11.27 -1.78 -2.72
C GLY A 51 11.24 -2.83 -1.60
N ARG A 52 10.34 -2.72 -0.62
CA ARG A 52 10.22 -3.64 0.52
C ARG A 52 9.18 -4.74 0.27
N ASP A 53 9.27 -5.84 1.00
CA ASP A 53 8.26 -6.91 1.00
C ASP A 53 7.67 -7.13 2.40
N PHE A 54 7.67 -6.09 3.24
CA PHE A 54 7.20 -6.15 4.61
C PHE A 54 6.59 -4.83 5.09
N CYS A 55 5.66 -4.92 6.03
CA CYS A 55 5.00 -3.75 6.61
C CYS A 55 5.97 -2.88 7.40
N LEU A 56 5.93 -1.56 7.15
CA LEU A 56 6.75 -0.57 7.85
C LEU A 56 6.50 -0.56 9.37
N TYR A 57 5.27 -0.88 9.78
CA TYR A 57 4.81 -0.75 11.16
C TYR A 57 5.03 -2.01 12.01
N CYS A 58 4.89 -3.21 11.43
CA CYS A 58 4.96 -4.45 12.19
C CYS A 58 5.96 -5.49 11.65
N GLY A 59 6.65 -5.20 10.54
CA GLY A 59 7.60 -6.13 9.93
C GLY A 59 7.00 -7.37 9.28
N LYS A 60 5.66 -7.55 9.32
CA LYS A 60 4.98 -8.67 8.67
C LYS A 60 5.32 -8.67 7.18
N ARG A 61 5.88 -9.77 6.69
CA ARG A 61 6.14 -9.96 5.26
C ARG A 61 4.84 -10.07 4.48
N ILE A 62 4.81 -9.48 3.31
CA ILE A 62 3.67 -9.46 2.39
C ILE A 62 4.17 -9.98 1.05
N LEU A 63 3.56 -11.05 0.56
CA LEU A 63 4.01 -11.74 -0.66
C LEU A 63 3.09 -11.47 -1.86
N ARG A 64 1.93 -10.87 -1.63
CA ARG A 64 0.95 -10.51 -2.65
C ARG A 64 0.12 -9.33 -2.18
N TYR A 65 -0.38 -8.53 -3.13
CA TYR A 65 -1.20 -7.36 -2.84
C TYR A 65 -2.59 -7.75 -2.32
N CYS A 66 -3.23 -8.73 -2.96
CA CYS A 66 -4.54 -9.24 -2.57
C CYS A 66 -4.72 -10.71 -2.95
N GLU A 67 -5.80 -11.31 -2.46
CA GLU A 67 -6.34 -12.59 -2.92
C GLU A 67 -7.55 -12.36 -3.80
N TRP A 68 -7.63 -13.11 -4.90
CA TRP A 68 -8.72 -13.04 -5.87
C TRP A 68 -9.54 -14.32 -5.83
N ASN A 69 -10.85 -14.21 -6.02
CA ASN A 69 -11.67 -15.37 -6.36
C ASN A 69 -11.54 -15.72 -7.86
N ALA A 70 -12.17 -16.81 -8.29
CA ALA A 70 -12.13 -17.25 -9.69
C ALA A 70 -12.76 -16.24 -10.67
N ASP A 71 -13.69 -15.42 -10.18
CA ASP A 71 -14.42 -14.40 -10.95
C ASP A 71 -13.66 -13.06 -11.04
N GLY A 72 -12.48 -12.96 -10.43
CA GLY A 72 -11.66 -11.74 -10.45
C GLY A 72 -12.04 -10.68 -9.43
N ARG A 73 -12.83 -11.02 -8.41
CA ARG A 73 -13.09 -10.13 -7.26
C ARG A 73 -12.07 -10.37 -6.16
N SER A 74 -11.56 -9.30 -5.56
CA SER A 74 -10.69 -9.41 -4.39
C SER A 74 -11.49 -9.95 -3.20
N THR A 75 -11.01 -11.00 -2.56
CA THR A 75 -11.56 -11.53 -1.31
C THR A 75 -10.86 -10.96 -0.10
N ARG A 76 -9.60 -10.52 -0.27
CA ARG A 76 -8.78 -9.96 0.81
C ARG A 76 -7.68 -9.08 0.23
N THR A 77 -7.57 -7.85 0.73
CA THR A 77 -6.45 -6.96 0.43
C THR A 77 -5.46 -6.99 1.59
N PHE A 78 -4.17 -7.14 1.29
CA PHE A 78 -3.11 -7.20 2.30
C PHE A 78 -2.39 -5.87 2.50
N ILE A 79 -2.38 -5.00 1.50
CA ILE A 79 -1.66 -3.73 1.50
C ILE A 79 -2.65 -2.59 1.35
N HIS A 80 -2.63 -1.65 2.29
CA HIS A 80 -3.41 -0.42 2.24
C HIS A 80 -2.47 0.79 2.16
N ARG A 81 -2.96 1.86 1.55
CA ARG A 81 -2.35 3.19 1.60
C ARG A 81 -2.78 3.84 2.92
N ASP A 82 -1.81 4.28 3.70
CA ASP A 82 -1.99 4.96 4.98
C ASP A 82 -1.45 6.39 4.86
N HIS A 83 -2.22 7.36 5.34
CA HIS A 83 -1.74 8.71 5.58
C HIS A 83 -0.95 8.72 6.87
N MET A 84 0.33 9.08 6.84
CA MET A 84 1.13 9.19 8.06
C MET A 84 0.46 10.21 8.99
N ASP A 85 0.24 11.42 8.50
CA ASP A 85 -0.53 12.46 9.16
C ASP A 85 -1.97 12.49 8.63
N PRO A 86 -3.01 12.28 9.46
CA PRO A 86 -4.40 12.19 9.01
C PRO A 86 -4.87 13.46 8.29
N VAL A 87 -5.63 13.29 7.20
CA VAL A 87 -6.21 14.42 6.45
C VAL A 87 -7.17 15.24 7.31
N SER A 88 -7.93 14.55 8.16
CA SER A 88 -8.80 15.15 9.18
C SER A 88 -8.06 16.11 10.11
N GLY A 89 -6.76 15.87 10.36
CA GLY A 89 -5.89 16.70 11.18
C GLY A 89 -5.07 17.72 10.41
N GLY A 90 -5.38 17.99 9.14
CA GLY A 90 -4.60 18.91 8.30
C GLY A 90 -3.40 18.27 7.59
N GLY A 91 -3.31 16.94 7.55
CA GLY A 91 -2.44 16.25 6.62
C GLY A 91 -2.90 16.51 5.19
N HIS A 92 -2.04 17.00 4.32
CA HIS A 92 -2.42 17.28 2.93
C HIS A 92 -1.92 16.16 2.01
N ASP A 93 -2.79 15.70 1.11
CA ASP A 93 -2.43 14.88 -0.06
C ASP A 93 -1.91 15.76 -1.21
N GLU A 94 -1.97 17.08 -1.02
CA GLU A 94 -2.01 18.09 -2.06
C GLU A 94 -0.96 19.17 -1.81
N TYR A 95 0.27 18.94 -2.26
CA TYR A 95 0.93 19.97 -3.06
C TYR A 95 1.26 19.34 -4.39
N GLY A 96 0.23 19.25 -5.24
CA GLY A 96 0.45 19.08 -6.67
C GLY A 96 1.40 20.17 -7.15
N VAL A 97 2.71 19.87 -7.16
CA VAL A 97 3.66 20.69 -7.88
C VAL A 97 3.29 20.42 -9.32
N VAL A 98 2.58 21.38 -9.92
CA VAL A 98 2.49 21.41 -11.37
C VAL A 98 3.91 21.64 -11.81
N ASP A 99 4.53 20.59 -12.33
CA ASP A 99 5.79 20.74 -13.04
C ASP A 99 5.51 21.74 -14.18
N LEU A 100 6.07 22.95 -14.05
CA LEU A 100 5.82 24.05 -14.98
C LEU A 100 6.40 23.77 -16.38
N GLU A 101 7.32 22.80 -16.51
CA GLU A 101 7.86 22.36 -17.80
C GLU A 101 7.00 21.28 -18.43
N THR A 102 6.44 20.35 -17.65
CA THR A 102 5.70 19.19 -18.19
C THR A 102 4.17 19.32 -18.11
N GLY A 103 3.65 20.26 -17.33
CA GLY A 103 2.21 20.42 -17.07
C GLY A 103 1.61 19.26 -16.26
N THR A 104 2.44 18.40 -15.69
CA THR A 104 2.02 17.22 -14.94
C THR A 104 1.78 17.60 -13.48
N LEU A 105 0.60 17.27 -12.94
CA LEU A 105 0.38 17.27 -11.49
C LEU A 105 1.24 16.15 -10.91
N SER A 106 2.29 16.48 -10.16
CA SER A 106 2.93 15.48 -9.30
C SER A 106 2.02 15.26 -8.09
N GLU A 107 1.34 14.12 -7.99
CA GLU A 107 0.70 13.75 -6.73
C GLU A 107 1.78 13.72 -5.64
N ASP A 108 1.64 14.59 -4.65
CA ASP A 108 2.57 14.67 -3.53
C ASP A 108 2.27 13.52 -2.57
N ASP A 109 2.91 12.38 -2.82
CA ASP A 109 2.75 11.17 -2.01
C ASP A 109 3.61 11.19 -0.73
N ARG A 110 4.18 12.35 -0.36
CA ARG A 110 5.05 12.49 0.83
C ARG A 110 4.34 12.08 2.12
N ASN A 111 3.05 12.34 2.24
CA ASN A 111 2.27 11.95 3.42
C ASN A 111 1.77 10.49 3.37
N LEU A 112 2.05 9.73 2.31
CA LEU A 112 1.40 8.46 2.06
C LEU A 112 2.41 7.31 2.11
N VAL A 113 2.06 6.23 2.79
CA VAL A 113 2.86 5.00 2.82
C VAL A 113 2.00 3.78 2.61
N TYR A 114 2.60 2.73 2.05
CA TYR A 114 1.96 1.43 1.98
C TYR A 114 2.32 0.58 3.20
N CYS A 115 1.29 0.10 3.90
CA CYS A 115 1.42 -0.76 5.07
C CYS A 115 0.44 -1.94 5.01
N CYS A 116 0.52 -2.88 5.95
CA CYS A 116 -0.44 -3.99 5.95
C CYS A 116 -1.83 -3.50 6.37
N ALA A 117 -2.87 -4.09 5.79
CA ALA A 117 -4.26 -3.74 6.06
C ALA A 117 -4.61 -3.76 7.57
N GLU A 118 -4.06 -4.72 8.32
CA GLU A 118 -4.26 -4.83 9.76
C GLU A 118 -3.68 -3.64 10.54
N CYS A 119 -2.50 -3.15 10.18
CA CYS A 119 -1.91 -1.97 10.84
C CYS A 119 -2.63 -0.69 10.43
N ASN A 120 -2.98 -0.53 9.15
CA ASN A 120 -3.77 0.60 8.67
C ASN A 120 -5.08 0.74 9.45
N LEU A 121 -5.82 -0.36 9.60
CA LEU A 121 -7.08 -0.40 10.36
C LEU A 121 -6.86 -0.09 11.85
N LYS A 122 -5.78 -0.59 12.45
CA LYS A 122 -5.47 -0.33 13.88
C LYS A 122 -5.03 1.11 14.14
N LYS A 123 -4.34 1.73 13.20
CA LYS A 123 -3.98 3.15 13.27
C LYS A 123 -5.23 4.01 13.11
N GLY A 124 -6.02 3.79 12.06
CA GLY A 124 -7.18 4.61 11.74
C GLY A 124 -6.80 6.09 11.67
N GLU A 125 -7.59 6.93 12.32
CA GLU A 125 -7.38 8.39 12.43
C GLU A 125 -6.30 8.81 13.45
N MET A 126 -5.58 7.85 14.05
CA MET A 126 -4.55 8.18 15.02
C MET A 126 -3.40 8.96 14.36
N PRO A 127 -2.98 10.09 14.94
CA PRO A 127 -1.82 10.83 14.44
C PRO A 127 -0.57 9.94 14.41
N PHE A 128 0.30 10.16 13.41
CA PHE A 128 1.50 9.35 13.21
C PHE A 128 2.35 9.22 14.48
N LEU A 129 2.57 10.34 15.16
CA LEU A 129 3.37 10.39 16.37
C LEU A 129 2.82 9.47 17.47
N LYS A 130 1.50 9.42 17.63
CA LYS A 130 0.83 8.52 18.57
C LYS A 130 0.85 7.06 18.12
N TRP A 131 0.83 6.84 16.82
CA TRP A 131 1.01 5.50 16.28
C TRP A 131 2.44 4.97 16.51
N LEU A 132 3.46 5.81 16.34
CA LEU A 132 4.86 5.45 16.60
C LEU A 132 5.07 4.94 18.03
N GLU A 133 4.46 5.57 19.04
CA GLU A 133 4.54 5.15 20.44
C GLU A 133 4.09 3.68 20.65
N ARG A 134 3.29 3.12 19.73
CA ARG A 134 2.74 1.75 19.81
C ARG A 134 3.53 0.70 19.02
N LEU A 135 4.49 1.09 18.20
CA LEU A 135 5.27 0.15 17.41
C LEU A 135 6.39 -0.47 18.24
N ALA A 136 6.90 -1.64 17.82
CA ALA A 136 8.13 -2.16 18.40
C ALA A 136 9.31 -1.22 18.08
N PRO A 137 10.33 -1.08 18.95
CA PRO A 137 11.40 -0.08 18.81
C PRO A 137 12.11 -0.08 17.45
N GLU A 138 12.33 -1.26 16.86
CA GLU A 138 12.94 -1.40 15.54
C GLU A 138 12.08 -0.80 14.41
N PHE A 139 10.76 -0.95 14.50
CA PHE A 139 9.82 -0.40 13.53
C PHE A 139 9.51 1.07 13.79
N GLN A 140 9.62 1.55 15.04
CA GLN A 140 9.60 2.99 15.35
C GLN A 140 10.72 3.72 14.62
N LYS A 141 11.96 3.21 14.76
CA LYS A 141 13.14 3.81 14.13
C LYS A 141 13.01 3.80 12.61
N LEU A 142 12.55 2.68 12.04
CA LEU A 142 12.34 2.55 10.61
C LEU A 142 11.25 3.51 10.10
N ALA A 143 10.09 3.54 10.74
CA ALA A 143 8.97 4.39 10.33
C ALA A 143 9.31 5.89 10.44
N ARG A 144 10.03 6.30 11.49
CA ARG A 144 10.57 7.67 11.62
C ARG A 144 11.52 8.05 10.50
N ARG A 145 12.42 7.12 10.13
CA ARG A 145 13.35 7.36 9.03
C ARG A 145 12.61 7.57 7.71
N VAL A 146 11.65 6.72 7.40
CA VAL A 146 10.82 6.85 6.19
C VAL A 146 10.02 8.15 6.20
N TYR A 147 9.45 8.53 7.35
CA TYR A 147 8.77 9.83 7.49
C TYR A 147 9.70 10.98 7.15
N ALA A 148 10.91 11.02 7.72
CA ALA A 148 11.88 12.08 7.46
C ALA A 148 12.39 12.09 6.02
N GLU A 149 12.60 10.91 5.41
CA GLU A 149 12.96 10.77 3.99
C GLU A 149 11.87 11.35 3.09
N LYS A 150 10.59 11.12 3.40
CA LYS A 150 9.46 11.66 2.65
C LYS A 150 9.17 13.15 2.94
N HIS A 151 9.49 13.67 4.13
CA HIS A 151 9.16 15.04 4.53
C HIS A 151 10.37 15.97 4.55
N ASP A 152 11.32 15.80 3.63
CA ASP A 152 12.48 16.68 3.48
C ASP A 152 13.29 16.87 4.79
N GLY A 153 13.44 15.80 5.55
CA GLY A 153 14.16 15.76 6.82
C GLY A 153 13.35 16.13 8.07
N LYS A 154 12.09 16.58 7.92
CA LYS A 154 11.22 16.90 9.06
C LYS A 154 10.91 15.67 9.91
N GLN A 155 10.79 15.89 11.21
CA GLN A 155 10.42 14.87 12.19
C GLN A 155 8.91 14.86 12.45
N PRO A 156 8.31 13.72 12.82
CA PRO A 156 6.89 13.61 13.18
C PRO A 156 6.45 14.60 14.27
N GLU A 157 7.33 14.95 15.21
CA GLU A 157 7.07 15.92 16.28
C GLU A 157 6.88 17.35 15.77
N GLN A 158 7.29 17.65 14.54
CA GLN A 158 7.15 18.96 13.92
C GLN A 158 5.81 19.11 13.18
N PHE A 159 5.02 18.02 13.08
CA PHE A 159 3.67 18.10 12.54
C PHE A 159 2.78 18.89 13.51
N VAL A 160 2.14 19.93 13.00
CA VAL A 160 1.16 20.74 13.72
C VAL A 160 -0.18 20.48 13.06
N PRO A 161 -1.14 19.84 13.75
CA PRO A 161 -2.46 19.63 13.21
C PRO A 161 -3.14 20.96 12.85
N GLY A 162 -3.91 20.98 11.77
CA GLY A 162 -4.76 22.11 11.43
C GLY A 162 -5.82 22.36 12.51
N GLU A 163 -6.24 23.61 12.68
CA GLU A 163 -7.37 23.92 13.57
C GLU A 163 -8.66 23.32 12.98
N ASP A 164 -9.40 22.53 13.77
CA ASP A 164 -10.71 22.00 13.38
C ASP A 164 -11.67 23.16 13.08
N ILE A 165 -12.04 23.34 11.80
CA ILE A 165 -13.13 24.25 11.45
C ILE A 165 -14.44 23.61 11.89
N VAL A 166 -14.93 23.96 13.08
CA VAL A 166 -16.27 23.59 13.55
C VAL A 166 -17.30 24.39 12.75
N ILE A 167 -17.87 23.79 11.71
CA ILE A 167 -19.01 24.37 10.99
C ILE A 167 -20.26 24.15 11.85
N VAL A 168 -20.68 25.17 12.59
CA VAL A 168 -21.96 25.17 13.30
C VAL A 168 -23.08 25.43 12.29
N ILE A 169 -23.77 24.38 11.85
CA ILE A 169 -25.01 24.51 11.08
C ILE A 169 -26.12 24.86 12.07
N ARG A 170 -26.60 26.11 12.05
CA ARG A 170 -27.86 26.48 12.70
C ARG A 170 -29.00 26.08 11.78
N ILE A 171 -29.86 25.19 12.26
CA ILE A 171 -31.14 24.89 11.63
C ILE A 171 -32.15 25.78 12.32
N ASP A 172 -32.49 26.89 11.68
CA ASP A 172 -33.62 27.71 12.11
C ASP A 172 -34.89 26.96 11.67
N ASN A 173 -35.65 26.46 12.65
CA ASN A 173 -37.00 25.96 12.40
C ASN A 173 -37.92 27.19 12.40
N ASP A 174 -38.34 27.61 11.21
CA ASP A 174 -39.44 28.57 11.06
C ASP A 174 -40.75 27.85 11.43
N ASP A 175 -41.34 28.24 12.56
CA ASP A 175 -42.72 27.93 12.97
C ASP A 175 -43.74 28.87 12.30
#